data_AF-A0A5J6FJ62-F1
#
_entry.id   AF-A0A5J6FJ62-F1
#
_cell.length_a   1.000
_cell.length_b   1.000
_cell.length_c   1.000
_cell.angle_alpha   90.00
_cell.angle_beta   90.00
_cell.angle_gamma   90.00
#
_symmetry.space_group_name_H-M   'P 1'
#
loop_
_entity.id
_entity.type
_entity.pdbx_description
1 polymer ?
#
loop_
_entity_poly.entity_id
_entity_poly.type
_entity_poly.pdbx_seq_one_letter_code
_entity_poly.pdbx_strand_id
1 'polypeptide(L)'
;MAEFKVGDKVRVLAGGEGVITYGPVNSTFDTYKMYVVKQDGDDERAFKSVDLEPLPEFAVGDKVTSTAAFAGVAGNLVAGPFASAYGGSPFWVMELDGVHHAPAESSLIKVEAPALVPVGTRVRIDRATYADRCHGRTGTVTSNTETWRESNGDTHVYCVQISDDVDDCVYVAEVTPVDEPADDAWTYKGVTYVPGVDYLDNNGDLWRFALIDGVLHGDWGRSRYSVSADAFDISGAVLNYGPFVKQ
;
A
#
# COMPACT_ATOMS: atom_id res chain seq x y z
N MET A 1 -26.41 -20.35 -18.75
CA MET A 1 -25.28 -19.81 -17.95
C MET A 1 -24.76 -18.57 -18.65
N ALA A 2 -24.36 -17.56 -17.90
CA ALA A 2 -23.66 -16.41 -18.48
C ALA A 2 -22.33 -16.87 -19.09
N GLU A 3 -21.93 -16.22 -20.18
CA GLU A 3 -20.66 -16.51 -20.85
C GLU A 3 -19.55 -15.71 -20.16
N PHE A 4 -18.46 -16.39 -19.78
CA PHE A 4 -17.33 -15.72 -19.15
C PHE A 4 -16.45 -14.97 -20.17
N LYS A 5 -15.74 -13.96 -19.69
CA LYS A 5 -14.79 -13.13 -20.44
C LYS A 5 -13.37 -13.29 -19.89
N VAL A 6 -12.38 -12.97 -20.72
CA VAL A 6 -10.99 -12.84 -20.26
C VAL A 6 -10.91 -11.75 -19.18
N GLY A 7 -10.27 -12.08 -18.06
CA GLY A 7 -10.20 -11.25 -16.86
C GLY A 7 -11.23 -11.59 -15.78
N ASP A 8 -12.27 -12.37 -16.09
CA ASP A 8 -13.25 -12.79 -15.09
C ASP A 8 -12.59 -13.68 -14.05
N LYS A 9 -12.82 -13.39 -12.77
CA LYS A 9 -12.46 -14.26 -11.65
C LYS A 9 -13.48 -15.38 -11.53
N VAL A 10 -13.01 -16.61 -11.40
CA VAL A 10 -13.85 -17.80 -11.33
C VAL A 10 -13.37 -18.78 -10.26
N ARG A 11 -14.31 -19.49 -9.66
CA ARG A 11 -14.09 -20.66 -8.84
C ARG A 11 -14.17 -21.89 -9.73
N VAL A 12 -13.20 -22.77 -9.61
CA VAL A 12 -13.17 -24.06 -10.30
C VAL A 12 -13.82 -25.10 -9.39
N LEU A 13 -14.80 -25.86 -9.88
CA LEU A 13 -15.50 -26.89 -9.08
C LEU A 13 -14.57 -27.99 -8.56
N ALA A 14 -13.50 -28.30 -9.29
CA ALA A 14 -12.45 -29.24 -8.87
C ALA A 14 -11.57 -28.71 -7.72
N GLY A 15 -11.76 -27.44 -7.33
CA GLY A 15 -11.02 -26.76 -6.27
C GLY A 15 -10.16 -25.61 -6.80
N GLY A 16 -10.13 -24.54 -6.03
CA GLY A 16 -9.32 -23.35 -6.29
C GLY A 16 -10.07 -22.22 -6.98
N GLU A 17 -9.40 -21.08 -7.00
CA GLU A 17 -9.85 -19.83 -7.61
C GLU A 17 -8.85 -19.47 -8.71
N GLY A 18 -9.28 -18.70 -9.70
CA GLY A 18 -8.40 -18.27 -10.77
C GLY A 18 -9.03 -17.21 -11.67
N VAL A 19 -8.26 -16.77 -12.65
CA VAL A 19 -8.67 -15.76 -13.63
C VAL A 19 -8.71 -16.39 -15.01
N ILE A 20 -9.76 -16.12 -15.78
CA ILE A 20 -9.83 -16.58 -17.17
C ILE A 20 -8.81 -15.79 -17.99
N THR A 21 -7.84 -16.50 -18.58
CA THR A 21 -6.81 -15.92 -19.43
C THR A 21 -7.10 -16.12 -20.92
N TYR A 22 -7.81 -17.20 -21.28
CA TYR A 22 -8.23 -17.46 -22.66
C TYR A 22 -9.62 -18.09 -22.75
N GLY A 23 -10.27 -17.92 -23.89
CA GLY A 23 -11.56 -18.52 -24.23
C GLY A 23 -12.61 -17.47 -24.60
N PRO A 24 -13.82 -17.93 -24.99
CA PRO A 24 -14.23 -19.33 -25.11
C PRO A 24 -13.51 -20.03 -26.28
N VAL A 25 -13.13 -21.30 -26.08
CA VAL A 25 -12.75 -22.21 -27.18
C VAL A 25 -13.69 -23.40 -27.20
N ASN A 26 -14.08 -23.84 -28.38
CA ASN A 26 -14.92 -25.02 -28.51
C ASN A 26 -14.08 -26.28 -28.30
N SER A 27 -14.65 -27.29 -27.63
CA SER A 27 -14.08 -28.64 -27.63
C SER A 27 -13.92 -29.16 -29.07
N THR A 28 -13.05 -30.14 -29.28
CA THR A 28 -12.82 -30.77 -30.61
C THR A 28 -14.11 -31.21 -31.32
N PHE A 29 -15.14 -31.58 -30.56
CA PHE A 29 -16.43 -32.04 -31.06
C PHE A 29 -17.56 -31.01 -30.93
N ASP A 30 -17.23 -29.75 -30.60
CA ASP A 30 -18.20 -28.65 -30.41
C ASP A 30 -19.29 -28.93 -29.35
N THR A 31 -19.05 -29.91 -28.46
CA THR A 31 -20.02 -30.34 -27.44
C THR A 31 -20.06 -29.46 -26.19
N TYR A 32 -18.99 -28.71 -25.91
CA TYR A 32 -18.91 -27.78 -24.80
C TYR A 32 -17.85 -26.69 -25.05
N LYS A 33 -18.02 -25.56 -24.36
CA LYS A 33 -17.04 -24.47 -24.31
C LYS A 33 -16.02 -24.72 -23.21
N MET A 34 -14.76 -24.42 -23.49
CA MET A 34 -13.67 -24.42 -22.52
C MET A 34 -13.09 -23.02 -22.37
N TYR A 35 -12.56 -22.76 -21.17
CA TYR A 35 -11.82 -21.57 -20.82
C TYR A 35 -10.49 -21.98 -20.21
N VAL A 36 -9.43 -21.23 -20.50
CA VAL A 36 -8.16 -21.39 -19.81
C VAL A 36 -8.18 -20.47 -18.59
N VAL A 37 -7.90 -21.04 -17.43
CA VAL A 37 -7.89 -20.34 -16.14
C VAL A 37 -6.49 -20.43 -15.56
N LYS A 38 -5.94 -19.27 -15.16
CA LYS A 38 -4.72 -19.17 -14.36
C LYS A 38 -5.11 -19.26 -12.88
N GLN A 39 -4.69 -20.33 -12.21
CA GLN A 39 -4.87 -20.51 -10.76
C GLN A 39 -3.60 -20.07 -10.02
N ASP A 40 -3.71 -19.80 -8.71
CA ASP A 40 -2.55 -19.41 -7.89
C ASP A 40 -1.46 -20.49 -7.92
N GLY A 41 -0.23 -20.12 -8.29
CA GLY A 41 0.90 -21.06 -8.44
C GLY A 41 1.45 -21.23 -9.86
N ASP A 42 1.11 -20.31 -10.78
CA ASP A 42 1.58 -20.18 -12.18
C ASP A 42 1.08 -21.22 -13.21
N ASP A 43 0.32 -22.23 -12.81
CA ASP A 43 -0.28 -23.18 -13.76
C ASP A 43 -1.56 -22.62 -14.40
N GLU A 44 -1.58 -22.55 -15.73
CA GLU A 44 -2.80 -22.35 -16.54
C GLU A 44 -3.41 -23.69 -16.95
N ARG A 45 -4.73 -23.86 -16.81
CA ARG A 45 -5.43 -25.10 -17.17
C ARG A 45 -6.76 -24.81 -17.87
N ALA A 46 -7.13 -25.69 -18.80
CA ALA A 46 -8.41 -25.60 -19.50
C ALA A 46 -9.53 -26.29 -18.68
N PHE A 47 -10.62 -25.57 -18.43
CA PHE A 47 -11.81 -26.03 -17.72
C PHE A 47 -13.05 -25.91 -18.61
N LYS A 48 -14.04 -26.80 -18.41
CA LYS A 48 -15.33 -26.66 -19.08
C LYS A 48 -16.10 -25.51 -18.46
N SER A 49 -16.92 -24.82 -19.24
CA SER A 49 -17.77 -23.74 -18.72
C SER A 49 -18.67 -24.16 -17.56
N VAL A 50 -19.09 -25.43 -17.52
CA VAL A 50 -19.95 -26.00 -16.47
C VAL A 50 -19.20 -26.29 -15.16
N ASP A 51 -17.86 -26.28 -15.21
CA ASP A 51 -16.99 -26.51 -14.05
C ASP A 51 -16.50 -25.18 -13.44
N LEU A 52 -17.02 -24.05 -13.93
CA LEU A 52 -16.65 -22.70 -13.50
C LEU A 52 -17.86 -22.00 -12.89
N GLU A 53 -17.65 -21.39 -11.74
CA GLU A 53 -18.59 -20.49 -11.09
C GLU A 53 -17.98 -19.09 -11.05
N PRO A 54 -18.71 -18.01 -11.36
CA PRO A 54 -18.18 -16.66 -11.19
C PRO A 54 -17.83 -16.42 -9.73
N LEU A 55 -16.63 -15.89 -9.47
CA LEU A 55 -16.33 -15.36 -8.16
C LEU A 55 -17.03 -14.03 -7.99
N PRO A 56 -17.53 -13.72 -6.77
CA PRO A 56 -18.03 -12.39 -6.48
C PRO A 56 -16.97 -11.35 -6.83
N GLU A 57 -17.37 -10.29 -7.53
CA GLU A 57 -16.48 -9.16 -7.88
C GLU A 57 -15.99 -8.43 -6.60
N PHE A 58 -16.79 -8.50 -5.55
CA PHE A 58 -16.58 -7.84 -4.27
C PHE A 58 -16.43 -8.84 -3.12
N ALA A 59 -15.75 -8.43 -2.06
CA ALA A 59 -15.64 -9.15 -0.81
C ALA A 59 -16.00 -8.26 0.39
N VAL A 60 -16.36 -8.89 1.52
CA VAL A 60 -16.46 -8.16 2.80
C VAL A 60 -15.10 -7.56 3.15
N GLY A 61 -15.08 -6.29 3.52
CA GLY A 61 -13.88 -5.48 3.74
C GLY A 61 -13.47 -4.63 2.55
N ASP A 62 -13.98 -4.89 1.34
CA ASP A 62 -13.70 -4.03 0.19
C ASP A 62 -14.24 -2.61 0.41
N LYS A 63 -13.40 -1.62 0.11
CA LYS A 63 -13.82 -0.23 0.00
C LYS A 63 -14.45 -0.01 -1.37
N VAL A 64 -15.64 0.55 -1.41
CA VAL A 64 -16.43 0.75 -2.64
C VAL A 64 -17.09 2.11 -2.66
N THR A 65 -17.43 2.61 -3.84
CA THR A 65 -18.43 3.68 -4.03
C THR A 65 -19.67 3.07 -4.67
N SER A 66 -20.82 3.74 -4.55
CA SER A 66 -22.05 3.35 -5.25
C SER A 66 -22.44 4.45 -6.25
N THR A 67 -22.79 4.08 -7.48
CA THR A 67 -23.23 4.99 -8.54
C THR A 67 -24.69 5.44 -8.38
N ALA A 68 -25.49 4.71 -7.59
CA ALA A 68 -26.91 4.97 -7.41
C ALA A 68 -27.17 5.73 -6.10
N ALA A 69 -26.95 5.06 -4.97
CA ALA A 69 -27.08 5.66 -3.65
C ALA A 69 -25.72 6.24 -3.22
N PHE A 70 -25.69 7.48 -2.73
CA PHE A 70 -24.47 8.11 -2.20
C PHE A 70 -23.33 8.23 -3.22
N ALA A 71 -23.67 8.65 -4.46
CA ALA A 71 -22.72 8.83 -5.55
C ALA A 71 -21.46 9.61 -5.12
N GLY A 72 -20.31 8.95 -5.23
CA GLY A 72 -19.00 9.51 -4.90
C GLY A 72 -18.57 9.38 -3.44
N VAL A 73 -19.41 8.86 -2.54
CA VAL A 73 -19.03 8.59 -1.15
C VAL A 73 -18.55 7.14 -1.04
N ALA A 74 -17.34 6.96 -0.52
CA ALA A 74 -16.75 5.64 -0.33
C ALA A 74 -17.14 5.04 1.02
N GLY A 75 -17.51 3.76 1.04
CA GLY A 75 -17.82 2.99 2.23
C GLY A 75 -17.20 1.60 2.20
N ASN A 76 -17.31 0.87 3.30
CA ASN A 76 -16.81 -0.51 3.38
C ASN A 76 -17.96 -1.49 3.24
N LEU A 77 -17.77 -2.56 2.47
CA LEU A 77 -18.71 -3.68 2.47
C LEU A 77 -18.57 -4.49 3.75
N VAL A 78 -19.63 -4.58 4.53
CA VAL A 78 -19.62 -5.28 5.82
C VAL A 78 -20.37 -6.62 5.79
N ALA A 79 -21.20 -6.85 4.77
CA ALA A 79 -21.84 -8.15 4.52
C ALA A 79 -22.30 -8.30 3.05
N GLY A 80 -22.42 -9.54 2.56
CA GLY A 80 -22.92 -9.85 1.22
C GLY A 80 -22.10 -10.95 0.52
N PRO A 81 -22.44 -11.28 -0.74
CA PRO A 81 -23.61 -10.80 -1.48
C PRO A 81 -24.90 -11.46 -0.96
N PHE A 82 -26.01 -10.72 -0.95
CA PHE A 82 -27.34 -11.23 -0.65
C PHE A 82 -28.19 -11.31 -1.92
N ALA A 83 -28.97 -12.38 -2.06
CA ALA A 83 -29.91 -12.51 -3.16
C ALA A 83 -31.03 -11.46 -3.07
N SER A 84 -31.36 -10.83 -4.20
CA SER A 84 -32.51 -9.91 -4.28
C SER A 84 -33.83 -10.68 -4.27
N ALA A 85 -34.76 -10.29 -3.39
CA ALA A 85 -36.08 -10.91 -3.27
C ALA A 85 -36.95 -10.78 -4.55
N TYR A 86 -36.62 -9.82 -5.43
CA TYR A 86 -37.38 -9.51 -6.64
C TYR A 86 -36.70 -9.97 -7.94
N GLY A 87 -35.69 -10.85 -7.86
CA GLY A 87 -35.04 -11.42 -9.05
C GLY A 87 -34.14 -10.44 -9.81
N GLY A 88 -33.39 -9.59 -9.10
CA GLY A 88 -32.40 -8.66 -9.67
C GLY A 88 -30.96 -8.99 -9.28
N SER A 89 -30.05 -8.05 -9.54
CA SER A 89 -28.66 -8.11 -9.06
C SER A 89 -28.62 -8.39 -7.54
N PRO A 90 -27.64 -9.17 -7.05
CA PRO A 90 -27.37 -9.27 -5.62
C PRO A 90 -27.17 -7.88 -5.01
N PHE A 91 -27.36 -7.75 -3.71
CA PHE A 91 -27.05 -6.53 -2.99
C PHE A 91 -26.05 -6.82 -1.88
N TRP A 92 -25.31 -5.78 -1.48
CA TRP A 92 -24.35 -5.84 -0.40
C TRP A 92 -24.77 -4.89 0.72
N VAL A 93 -24.28 -5.11 1.93
CA VAL A 93 -24.39 -4.15 3.02
C VAL A 93 -23.12 -3.33 3.07
N MET A 94 -23.25 -2.04 2.82
CA MET A 94 -22.18 -1.04 2.88
C MET A 94 -22.35 -0.19 4.15
N GLU A 95 -21.28 -0.01 4.91
CA GLU A 95 -21.25 0.91 6.06
C GLU A 95 -20.67 2.28 5.64
N LEU A 96 -21.40 3.34 5.97
CA LEU A 96 -20.99 4.73 5.87
C LEU A 96 -21.21 5.40 7.23
N ASP A 97 -20.14 5.83 7.89
CA ASP A 97 -20.21 6.54 9.18
C ASP A 97 -21.09 5.86 10.24
N GLY A 98 -20.99 4.52 10.33
CA GLY A 98 -21.79 3.70 11.25
C GLY A 98 -23.25 3.45 10.82
N VAL A 99 -23.65 3.92 9.64
CA VAL A 99 -24.97 3.67 9.04
C VAL A 99 -24.85 2.63 7.93
N HIS A 100 -25.74 1.64 7.96
CA HIS A 100 -25.78 0.58 6.95
C HIS A 100 -26.70 0.93 5.78
N HIS A 101 -26.20 0.66 4.57
CA HIS A 101 -26.89 0.83 3.31
C HIS A 101 -26.86 -0.47 2.51
N ALA A 102 -27.84 -0.67 1.61
CA ALA A 102 -27.97 -1.91 0.84
C ALA A 102 -27.91 -1.67 -0.69
N PRO A 103 -26.78 -1.17 -1.24
CA PRO A 103 -26.66 -0.96 -2.68
C PRO A 103 -26.69 -2.29 -3.45
N ALA A 104 -27.27 -2.24 -4.66
CA ALA A 104 -27.15 -3.35 -5.60
C ALA A 104 -25.69 -3.50 -6.04
N GLU A 105 -25.21 -4.73 -6.20
CA GLU A 105 -23.86 -5.05 -6.64
C GLU A 105 -23.51 -4.34 -7.94
N SER A 106 -24.43 -4.32 -8.90
CA SER A 106 -24.27 -3.64 -10.19
C SER A 106 -24.16 -2.12 -10.11
N SER A 107 -24.37 -1.52 -8.93
CA SER A 107 -24.14 -0.10 -8.68
C SER A 107 -22.82 0.18 -7.97
N LEU A 108 -22.12 -0.85 -7.48
CA LEU A 108 -20.86 -0.71 -6.77
C LEU A 108 -19.69 -0.53 -7.74
N ILE A 109 -18.73 0.29 -7.34
CA ILE A 109 -17.43 0.44 -7.99
C ILE A 109 -16.38 0.25 -6.91
N LYS A 110 -15.46 -0.70 -7.11
CA LYS A 110 -14.36 -0.94 -6.19
C LYS A 110 -13.45 0.29 -6.13
N VAL A 111 -13.12 0.73 -4.92
CA VAL A 111 -12.14 1.78 -4.67
C VAL A 111 -10.84 1.09 -4.37
N GLU A 112 -9.93 1.12 -5.33
CA GLU A 112 -8.56 0.69 -5.08
C GLU A 112 -7.95 1.59 -4.01
N ALA A 113 -7.40 0.96 -2.97
CA ALA A 113 -6.64 1.70 -1.97
C ALA A 113 -5.47 2.40 -2.70
N PRO A 114 -5.20 3.69 -2.40
CA PRO A 114 -4.02 4.34 -2.95
C PRO A 114 -2.78 3.51 -2.63
N ALA A 115 -1.87 3.38 -3.61
CA ALA A 115 -0.58 2.78 -3.34
C ALA A 115 0.07 3.53 -2.18
N LEU A 116 0.42 2.79 -1.13
CA LEU A 116 1.01 3.39 0.06
C LEU A 116 2.39 3.95 -0.28
N VAL A 117 2.71 5.10 0.31
CA VAL A 117 4.07 5.65 0.22
C VAL A 117 5.04 4.71 0.96
N PRO A 118 6.17 4.31 0.34
CA PRO A 118 7.13 3.41 0.98
C PRO A 118 7.74 3.98 2.27
N VAL A 119 8.13 3.10 3.18
CA VAL A 119 8.95 3.45 4.34
C VAL A 119 10.30 4.01 3.86
N GLY A 120 10.78 5.06 4.52
CA GLY A 120 11.99 5.81 4.16
C GLY A 120 11.74 6.96 3.19
N THR A 121 10.55 7.05 2.58
CA THR A 121 10.21 8.19 1.72
C THR A 121 9.98 9.45 2.55
N ARG A 122 10.57 10.57 2.10
CA ARG A 122 10.29 11.88 2.67
C ARG A 122 8.96 12.39 2.15
N VAL A 123 8.13 12.88 3.06
CA VAL A 123 6.76 13.29 2.77
C VAL A 123 6.39 14.58 3.48
N ARG A 124 5.43 15.30 2.90
CA ARG A 124 4.66 16.33 3.58
C ARG A 124 3.41 15.70 4.19
N ILE A 125 3.08 16.09 5.42
CA ILE A 125 1.86 15.67 6.11
C ILE A 125 0.69 16.48 5.56
N ASP A 126 -0.25 15.84 4.86
CA ASP A 126 -1.45 16.52 4.35
C ASP A 126 -2.61 16.41 5.33
N ARG A 127 -2.74 15.26 6.03
CA ARG A 127 -3.85 15.04 6.96
C ARG A 127 -3.50 14.15 8.13
N ALA A 128 -3.54 14.74 9.33
CA ALA A 128 -3.47 14.07 10.63
C ALA A 128 -4.45 14.73 11.60
N THR A 129 -5.66 14.20 11.76
CA THR A 129 -6.75 14.86 12.51
C THR A 129 -6.39 15.21 13.96
N TYR A 130 -5.77 14.30 14.71
CA TYR A 130 -5.38 14.53 16.10
C TYR A 130 -4.13 15.42 16.28
N ALA A 131 -3.37 15.60 15.19
CA ALA A 131 -2.10 16.33 15.15
C ALA A 131 -2.14 17.38 14.03
N ASP A 132 -3.22 18.15 13.99
CA ASP A 132 -3.47 19.19 12.98
C ASP A 132 -2.32 20.21 12.86
N ARG A 133 -1.68 20.56 13.98
CA ARG A 133 -0.47 21.39 14.03
C ARG A 133 0.70 20.87 13.19
N CYS A 134 0.68 19.61 12.77
CA CYS A 134 1.72 19.02 11.92
C CYS A 134 1.39 19.06 10.43
N HIS A 135 0.20 19.53 10.02
CA HIS A 135 -0.14 19.69 8.60
C HIS A 135 0.85 20.64 7.92
N GLY A 136 1.32 20.25 6.73
CA GLY A 136 2.33 20.96 5.96
C GLY A 136 3.78 20.72 6.42
N ARG A 137 4.02 20.15 7.62
CA ARG A 137 5.38 19.76 8.03
C ARG A 137 5.85 18.58 7.20
N THR A 138 7.17 18.49 7.02
CA THR A 138 7.81 17.38 6.32
C THR A 138 8.47 16.42 7.31
N GLY A 139 8.57 15.15 6.92
CA GLY A 139 9.18 14.11 7.72
C GLY A 139 9.44 12.87 6.88
N THR A 140 9.90 11.80 7.52
CA THR A 140 10.19 10.52 6.86
C THR A 140 9.18 9.48 7.31
N VAL A 141 8.59 8.75 6.36
CA VAL A 141 7.70 7.61 6.68
C VAL A 141 8.51 6.53 7.38
N THR A 142 8.16 6.19 8.62
CA THR A 142 8.80 5.11 9.39
C THR A 142 7.94 3.84 9.44
N SER A 143 6.62 3.97 9.25
CA SER A 143 5.68 2.86 9.02
C SER A 143 4.53 3.33 8.13
N ASN A 144 3.93 2.41 7.37
CA ASN A 144 2.80 2.65 6.48
C ASN A 144 1.68 1.59 6.63
N THR A 145 1.70 0.83 7.72
CA THR A 145 0.71 -0.21 8.04
C THR A 145 -0.04 0.06 9.34
N GLU A 146 -0.01 1.31 9.81
CA GLU A 146 -0.60 1.67 11.08
C GLU A 146 -2.13 1.55 11.04
N THR A 147 -2.73 1.16 12.15
CA THR A 147 -4.18 0.99 12.27
C THR A 147 -4.81 1.96 13.26
N TRP A 148 -4.03 2.93 13.74
CA TRP A 148 -4.52 3.91 14.69
C TRP A 148 -5.62 4.77 14.07
N ARG A 149 -6.64 5.10 14.85
CA ARG A 149 -7.80 5.85 14.40
C ARG A 149 -8.31 6.72 15.54
N GLU A 150 -8.62 7.97 15.24
CA GLU A 150 -9.40 8.82 16.15
C GLU A 150 -10.87 8.38 16.15
N SER A 151 -11.60 8.56 17.27
CA SER A 151 -12.96 8.04 17.47
C SER A 151 -13.95 8.27 16.30
N ASN A 152 -13.77 9.36 15.55
CA ASN A 152 -14.58 9.70 14.36
C ASN A 152 -13.71 10.03 13.13
N GLY A 153 -12.43 9.65 13.10
CA GLY A 153 -11.48 9.99 12.05
C GLY A 153 -11.33 8.91 10.98
N ASP A 154 -10.49 9.14 9.98
CA ASP A 154 -9.97 8.07 9.13
C ASP A 154 -8.84 7.31 9.84
N THR A 155 -8.50 6.13 9.33
CA THR A 155 -7.30 5.41 9.78
C THR A 155 -6.05 6.19 9.41
N HIS A 156 -5.17 6.40 10.38
CA HIS A 156 -3.85 6.99 10.17
C HIS A 156 -2.88 5.87 9.83
N VAL A 157 -2.77 5.57 8.54
CA VAL A 157 -1.99 4.43 8.04
C VAL A 157 -0.48 4.65 8.08
N TYR A 158 -0.03 5.90 8.17
CA TYR A 158 1.39 6.25 8.24
C TYR A 158 1.82 6.60 9.66
N CYS A 159 3.07 6.34 9.99
CA CYS A 159 3.80 6.93 11.12
C CYS A 159 4.97 7.69 10.50
N VAL A 160 5.04 9.00 10.74
CA VAL A 160 5.97 9.93 10.10
C VAL A 160 6.85 10.56 11.18
N GLN A 161 8.16 10.36 11.07
CA GLN A 161 9.13 11.01 11.93
C GLN A 161 9.39 12.42 11.42
N ILE A 162 9.11 13.43 12.24
CA ILE A 162 9.43 14.82 11.95
C ILE A 162 10.77 15.13 12.63
N SER A 163 11.69 15.78 11.90
CA SER A 163 13.12 15.97 12.27
C SER A 163 13.39 16.59 13.64
N ASP A 164 12.39 17.26 14.23
CA ASP A 164 12.61 18.14 15.38
C ASP A 164 12.20 17.51 16.72
N ASP A 165 11.56 16.34 16.72
CA ASP A 165 11.17 15.59 17.92
C ASP A 165 11.71 14.17 17.79
N VAL A 166 12.68 13.80 18.64
CA VAL A 166 13.53 12.61 18.42
C VAL A 166 12.89 11.29 18.85
N ASP A 167 11.78 11.34 19.60
CA ASP A 167 11.26 10.16 20.31
C ASP A 167 9.82 9.77 19.97
N ASP A 168 9.10 10.52 19.13
CA ASP A 168 7.72 10.17 18.77
C ASP A 168 7.44 10.43 17.28
N CYS A 169 6.73 9.51 16.64
CA CYS A 169 6.26 9.70 15.27
C CYS A 169 4.83 10.23 15.28
N VAL A 170 4.47 10.96 14.23
CA VAL A 170 3.09 11.40 14.03
C VAL A 170 2.36 10.36 13.20
N TYR A 171 1.22 9.86 13.70
CA TYR A 171 0.31 9.05 12.91
C TYR A 171 -0.39 9.94 11.88
N VAL A 172 -0.35 9.57 10.60
CA VAL A 172 -0.83 10.40 9.49
C VAL A 172 -1.75 9.57 8.59
N ALA A 173 -2.87 10.16 8.17
CA ALA A 173 -3.82 9.54 7.26
C ALA A 173 -3.40 9.74 5.80
N GLU A 174 -2.93 10.94 5.45
CA GLU A 174 -2.53 11.29 4.08
C GLU A 174 -1.21 12.06 4.06
N VAL A 175 -0.37 11.69 3.08
CA VAL A 175 0.96 12.24 2.87
C VAL A 175 1.22 12.43 1.38
N THR A 176 2.04 13.43 1.04
CA THR A 176 2.52 13.68 -0.31
C THR A 176 4.04 13.49 -0.33
N PRO A 177 4.61 12.61 -1.16
CA PRO A 177 6.06 12.53 -1.37
C PRO A 177 6.63 13.89 -1.78
N VAL A 178 7.79 14.25 -1.20
CA VAL A 178 8.50 15.49 -1.55
C VAL A 178 9.87 15.15 -2.11
N ASP A 179 10.21 15.77 -3.24
CA ASP A 179 11.53 15.67 -3.88
C ASP A 179 12.53 16.69 -3.34
N GLU A 180 12.17 17.41 -2.29
CA GLU A 180 13.07 18.36 -1.64
C GLU A 180 14.21 17.59 -0.97
N PRO A 181 15.49 17.96 -1.22
CA PRO A 181 16.57 17.45 -0.39
C PRO A 181 16.21 17.80 1.06
N ALA A 182 16.37 16.85 1.99
CA ALA A 182 16.25 17.19 3.39
C ALA A 182 17.12 18.44 3.64
N ASP A 183 16.60 19.46 4.32
CA ASP A 183 17.32 20.71 4.59
C ASP A 183 18.67 20.46 5.31
N ASP A 184 18.87 19.24 5.80
CA ASP A 184 20.08 18.73 6.45
C ASP A 184 21.07 18.05 5.49
N ALA A 185 20.89 18.18 4.17
CA ALA A 185 21.82 17.62 3.19
C ALA A 185 23.21 18.26 3.35
N TRP A 186 24.20 17.41 3.65
CA TRP A 186 25.54 17.84 4.01
C TRP A 186 26.54 17.47 2.92
N THR A 187 27.35 18.42 2.46
CA THR A 187 28.32 18.14 1.39
C THR A 187 29.73 18.00 1.94
N TYR A 188 30.36 16.84 1.73
CA TYR A 188 31.76 16.58 2.08
C TYR A 188 32.56 16.17 0.84
N LYS A 189 33.64 16.90 0.54
CA LYS A 189 34.54 16.64 -0.62
C LYS A 189 33.78 16.45 -1.95
N GLY A 190 32.71 17.22 -2.16
CA GLY A 190 31.92 17.20 -3.40
C GLY A 190 30.88 16.07 -3.48
N VAL A 191 30.69 15.30 -2.42
CA VAL A 191 29.61 14.30 -2.30
C VAL A 191 28.57 14.80 -1.31
N THR A 192 27.30 14.74 -1.68
CA THR A 192 26.16 15.11 -0.82
C THR A 192 25.66 13.89 -0.04
N TYR A 193 25.73 14.00 1.27
CA TYR A 193 25.24 13.04 2.24
C TYR A 193 23.91 13.54 2.81
N VAL A 194 22.91 12.67 2.87
CA VAL A 194 21.58 12.99 3.39
C VAL A 194 21.40 12.18 4.67
N PRO A 195 21.16 12.84 5.82
CA PRO A 195 20.86 12.13 7.06
C PRO A 195 19.70 11.13 6.90
N GLY A 196 19.81 9.96 7.54
CA GLY A 196 18.81 8.90 7.53
C GLY A 196 18.76 8.02 6.27
N VAL A 197 19.55 8.34 5.24
CA VAL A 197 19.70 7.51 4.03
C VAL A 197 20.75 6.41 4.25
N ASP A 198 20.53 5.26 3.61
CA ASP A 198 21.46 4.14 3.60
C ASP A 198 22.54 4.31 2.53
N TYR A 199 23.78 4.06 2.93
CA TYR A 199 24.96 4.11 2.07
C TYR A 199 25.76 2.81 2.20
N LEU A 200 26.28 2.29 1.09
CA LEU A 200 27.26 1.20 1.15
C LEU A 200 28.67 1.78 1.17
N ASP A 201 29.52 1.23 2.02
CA ASP A 201 30.94 1.55 2.07
C ASP A 201 31.75 0.70 1.07
N ASN A 202 33.08 0.84 1.09
CA ASN A 202 33.97 0.11 0.19
C ASN A 202 34.06 -1.41 0.45
N ASN A 203 33.54 -1.87 1.59
CA ASN A 203 33.51 -3.27 2.00
C ASN A 203 32.11 -3.89 1.82
N GLY A 204 31.11 -3.08 1.47
CA GLY A 204 29.71 -3.48 1.33
C GLY A 204 28.94 -3.46 2.65
N ASP A 205 29.47 -2.82 3.70
CA ASP A 205 28.74 -2.58 4.92
C ASP A 205 27.77 -1.40 4.74
N LEU A 206 26.60 -1.50 5.37
CA LEU A 206 25.54 -0.50 5.28
C LEU A 206 25.67 0.53 6.40
N TRP A 207 25.78 1.79 6.01
CA TRP A 207 25.98 2.96 6.85
C TRP A 207 24.77 3.88 6.82
N ARG A 208 24.50 4.50 7.97
CA ARG A 208 23.60 5.65 8.07
C ARG A 208 24.34 6.83 8.64
N PHE A 209 23.94 8.03 8.21
CA PHE A 209 24.43 9.27 8.75
C PHE A 209 23.32 10.01 9.50
N ALA A 210 23.67 10.76 10.55
CA ALA A 210 22.79 11.67 11.26
C ALA A 210 23.52 12.96 11.60
N LEU A 211 22.78 14.06 11.70
CA LEU A 211 23.32 15.33 12.18
C LEU A 211 23.23 15.36 13.71
N ILE A 212 24.35 15.57 14.39
CA ILE A 212 24.44 15.66 15.85
C ILE A 212 25.22 16.94 16.16
N ASP A 213 24.59 17.89 16.86
CA ASP A 213 25.15 19.21 17.16
C ASP A 213 25.77 19.93 15.94
N GLY A 214 25.14 19.78 14.76
CA GLY A 214 25.58 20.40 13.51
C GLY A 214 26.68 19.65 12.75
N VAL A 215 27.16 18.53 13.28
CA VAL A 215 28.18 17.67 12.65
C VAL A 215 27.51 16.41 12.10
N LEU A 216 27.90 15.98 10.89
CA LEU A 216 27.41 14.73 10.33
C LEU A 216 28.22 13.57 10.90
N HIS A 217 27.57 12.68 11.64
CA HIS A 217 28.14 11.43 12.15
C HIS A 217 27.61 10.25 11.36
N GLY A 218 28.41 9.20 11.22
CA GLY A 218 28.07 7.95 10.54
C GLY A 218 28.44 6.74 11.38
N ASP A 219 27.58 5.73 11.36
CA ASP A 219 27.79 4.45 12.05
C ASP A 219 27.46 3.28 11.12
N TRP A 220 28.21 2.18 11.25
CA TRP A 220 27.95 0.89 10.61
C TRP A 220 27.39 -0.09 11.65
N GLY A 221 26.22 0.25 12.18
CA GLY A 221 25.61 -0.45 13.30
C GLY A 221 24.35 -1.24 12.93
N ARG A 222 24.11 -2.36 13.64
CA ARG A 222 22.90 -3.19 13.49
C ARG A 222 21.60 -2.46 13.85
N SER A 223 21.67 -1.37 14.62
CA SER A 223 20.52 -0.54 14.92
C SER A 223 20.27 0.39 13.74
N ARG A 224 19.21 0.12 12.98
CA ARG A 224 18.74 1.03 11.92
C ARG A 224 18.28 2.39 12.44
N TYR A 225 18.27 2.60 13.76
CA TYR A 225 17.42 3.61 14.40
C TYR A 225 18.18 4.74 15.09
N SER A 226 19.51 4.65 15.32
CA SER A 226 20.23 5.76 15.98
C SER A 226 21.73 5.75 15.68
N VAL A 227 22.24 6.83 15.08
CA VAL A 227 23.68 7.14 15.05
C VAL A 227 24.03 7.83 16.37
N SER A 228 25.05 7.35 17.08
CA SER A 228 25.47 7.94 18.36
C SER A 228 26.39 9.16 18.17
N ALA A 229 26.45 10.05 19.17
CA ALA A 229 27.41 11.16 19.18
C ALA A 229 28.88 10.71 19.19
N ASP A 230 29.13 9.48 19.67
CA ASP A 230 30.45 8.85 19.67
C ASP A 230 30.80 8.16 18.33
N ALA A 231 29.87 8.14 17.38
CA ALA A 231 30.10 7.58 16.05
C ALA A 231 31.08 8.45 15.24
N PHE A 232 31.59 7.89 14.13
CA PHE A 232 32.58 8.58 13.32
C PHE A 232 31.96 9.84 12.72
N ASP A 233 32.59 10.99 12.89
CA ASP A 233 32.26 12.13 12.04
C ASP A 233 32.49 11.76 10.56
N ILE A 234 31.85 12.49 9.64
CA ILE A 234 31.93 12.21 8.21
C ILE A 234 33.36 12.18 7.66
N SER A 235 34.28 12.94 8.26
CA SER A 235 35.68 12.93 7.84
C SER A 235 36.37 11.62 8.22
N GLY A 236 36.12 11.11 9.43
CA GLY A 236 36.60 9.83 9.92
C GLY A 236 35.97 8.66 9.17
N ALA A 237 34.66 8.72 8.94
CA ALA A 237 33.93 7.69 8.20
C ALA A 237 34.48 7.56 6.77
N VAL A 238 34.61 8.67 6.04
CA VAL A 238 35.10 8.66 4.65
C VAL A 238 36.57 8.27 4.57
N LEU A 239 37.40 8.68 5.54
CA LEU A 239 38.82 8.34 5.56
C LEU A 239 39.05 6.83 5.74
N ASN A 240 38.28 6.19 6.60
CA ASN A 240 38.50 4.80 6.99
C ASN A 240 37.70 3.79 6.16
N TYR A 241 36.50 4.16 5.71
CA TYR A 241 35.54 3.23 5.08
C TYR A 241 35.00 3.72 3.73
N GLY A 242 35.25 4.98 3.38
CA GLY A 242 34.82 5.53 2.10
C GLY A 242 35.50 4.87 0.88
N PRO A 243 34.99 5.13 -0.34
CA PRO A 243 33.85 5.99 -0.64
C PRO A 243 32.50 5.33 -0.29
N PHE A 244 31.50 6.16 -0.01
CA PHE A 244 30.14 5.72 0.26
C PHE A 244 29.24 5.89 -0.98
N VAL A 245 28.41 4.90 -1.27
CA VAL A 245 27.48 4.89 -2.40
C VAL A 245 26.06 4.81 -1.89
N LYS A 246 25.25 5.84 -2.19
CA LYS A 246 23.83 5.89 -1.83
C LYS A 246 23.07 4.70 -2.42
N GLN A 247 22.27 4.01 -1.60
CA GLN A 247 21.36 2.94 -2.04
C GLN A 247 20.00 3.48 -2.49
#